data_AF-A0A127QE17-F1
#
_entry.id   AF-A0A127QE17-F1
#
_cell.length_a   1.000
_cell.length_b   1.000
_cell.length_c   1.000
_cell.angle_alpha   90.00
_cell.angle_beta   90.00
_cell.angle_gamma   90.00
#
_symmetry.space_group_name_H-M   'P 1'
#
loop_
_entity.id
_entity.type
_entity.pdbx_description
1 polymer ?
#
loop_
_entity_poly.entity_id
_entity_poly.type
_entity_poly.pdbx_seq_one_letter_code
_entity_poly.pdbx_strand_id
1 'polypeptide(L)'
;MSMVALEPVLSQGEQEATIDRAIWHSTVRGGEAQADEAILKGLIERHFKYTGSTRARNLLDNWVASRSKFVKVFPTEYKRALGELNAVHSTKPAKEKVAA
;
A
#
# COMPACT_ATOMS: atom_id res chain seq x y z
N MET A 1 13.94 -12.92 15.88
CA MET A 1 14.20 -12.36 14.53
C MET A 1 12.87 -11.84 14.01
N SER A 2 12.77 -10.56 13.63
CA SER A 2 11.53 -10.04 13.03
C SER A 2 11.32 -10.70 11.67
N MET A 3 10.27 -11.51 11.55
CA MET A 3 9.92 -12.16 10.29
C MET A 3 9.36 -11.11 9.31
N VAL A 4 9.71 -11.25 8.04
CA VAL A 4 9.27 -10.36 6.96
C VAL A 4 8.49 -11.19 5.94
N ALA A 5 7.32 -10.71 5.52
CA ALA A 5 6.57 -11.31 4.43
C ALA A 5 7.06 -10.78 3.09
N LEU A 6 7.26 -11.69 2.14
CA LEU A 6 7.61 -11.39 0.75
C LEU A 6 6.39 -11.70 -0.11
N GLU A 7 5.71 -10.66 -0.58
CA GLU A 7 4.45 -10.77 -1.32
C GLU A 7 4.66 -10.16 -2.71
N PRO A 8 4.05 -10.69 -3.80
CA PRO A 8 4.09 -10.01 -5.09
C PRO A 8 3.30 -8.69 -5.03
N VAL A 9 3.70 -7.71 -5.84
CA VAL A 9 2.89 -6.48 -6.00
C VAL A 9 1.71 -6.79 -6.90
N LEU A 10 0.50 -6.92 -6.34
CA LEU A 10 -0.75 -7.13 -7.07
C LEU A 10 -1.15 -5.90 -7.88
N SER A 11 -2.07 -6.05 -8.84
CA SER A 11 -2.67 -4.89 -9.50
C SER A 11 -3.61 -4.15 -8.56
N GLN A 12 -3.87 -2.88 -8.81
CA GLN A 12 -4.73 -2.04 -7.99
C GLN A 12 -6.12 -2.66 -7.84
N GLY A 13 -6.71 -3.17 -8.92
CA GLY A 13 -8.01 -3.84 -8.85
C GLY A 13 -8.00 -5.11 -7.99
N GLU A 14 -6.93 -5.91 -8.07
CA GLU A 14 -6.76 -7.07 -7.18
C GLU A 14 -6.56 -6.65 -5.72
N GLN A 15 -5.82 -5.57 -5.47
CA GLN A 15 -5.63 -5.02 -4.12
C GLN A 15 -6.94 -4.51 -3.53
N GLU A 16 -7.71 -3.76 -4.31
CA GLU A 16 -9.03 -3.27 -3.92
C GLU A 16 -10.00 -4.41 -3.57
N ALA A 17 -9.90 -5.54 -4.28
CA ALA A 17 -10.77 -6.70 -4.07
C ALA A 17 -10.33 -7.60 -2.89
N THR A 18 -9.04 -7.67 -2.56
CA THR A 18 -8.49 -8.71 -1.67
C THR A 18 -7.74 -8.20 -0.45
N ILE A 19 -7.33 -6.94 -0.43
CA ILE A 19 -6.49 -6.37 0.62
C ILE A 19 -7.28 -5.33 1.41
N ASP A 20 -7.33 -5.50 2.73
CA ASP A 20 -7.96 -4.54 3.63
C ASP A 20 -7.33 -3.14 3.48
N ARG A 21 -8.17 -2.13 3.28
CA ARG A 21 -7.75 -0.73 3.12
C ARG A 21 -7.06 -0.18 4.38
N ALA A 22 -7.26 -0.80 5.54
CA ALA A 22 -6.53 -0.50 6.77
C ALA A 22 -5.01 -0.69 6.62
N ILE A 23 -4.56 -1.65 5.82
CA ILE A 23 -3.12 -1.94 5.64
C ILE A 23 -2.52 -1.27 4.40
N TRP A 24 -3.23 -0.28 3.83
CA TRP A 24 -2.72 0.56 2.75
C TRP A 24 -1.82 1.68 3.28
N HIS A 25 -0.98 2.23 2.41
CA HIS A 25 0.06 3.16 2.80
C HIS A 25 -0.17 4.56 2.23
N SER A 26 0.28 5.58 2.93
CA SER A 26 0.31 6.95 2.41
C SER A 26 1.74 7.38 2.10
N THR A 27 1.94 8.08 1.00
CA THR A 27 3.27 8.57 0.60
C THR A 27 3.66 9.87 1.29
N VAL A 28 2.71 10.55 1.93
CA VAL A 28 2.91 11.79 2.66
C VAL A 28 2.24 11.71 4.02
N ARG A 29 2.81 12.38 5.02
CA ARG A 29 2.24 12.37 6.37
C ARG A 29 0.81 12.95 6.34
N GLY A 30 -0.16 12.17 6.80
CA GLY A 30 -1.58 12.57 6.83
C GLY A 30 -2.28 12.58 5.46
N GLY A 31 -1.64 12.08 4.40
CA GLY A 31 -2.27 11.94 3.09
C GLY A 31 -3.16 10.71 2.98
N GLU A 32 -3.89 10.62 1.87
CA GLU A 32 -4.73 9.46 1.57
C GLU A 32 -3.91 8.16 1.43
N ALA A 33 -4.44 7.06 1.96
CA ALA A 33 -3.86 5.74 1.77
C ALA A 33 -4.16 5.21 0.35
N GLN A 34 -3.14 4.69 -0.31
CA GLN A 34 -3.15 4.25 -1.70
C GLN A 34 -2.74 2.78 -1.82
N ALA A 35 -3.15 2.14 -2.90
CA ALA A 35 -2.70 0.79 -3.25
C ALA A 35 -1.19 0.77 -3.50
N ASP A 36 -0.54 -0.36 -3.21
CA ASP A 36 0.92 -0.47 -3.35
C ASP A 36 1.35 -0.30 -4.82
N GLU A 37 0.58 -0.79 -5.80
CA GLU A 37 0.86 -0.56 -7.22
C GLU A 37 0.92 0.94 -7.54
N ALA A 38 -0.07 1.72 -7.09
CA ALA A 38 -0.14 3.15 -7.34
C ALA A 38 1.06 3.89 -6.73
N ILE A 39 1.44 3.53 -5.51
CA ILE A 39 2.61 4.09 -4.81
C ILE A 39 3.89 3.76 -5.57
N LEU A 40 4.10 2.49 -5.90
CA LEU A 40 5.30 2.02 -6.57
C LEU A 40 5.46 2.69 -7.94
N LYS A 41 4.39 2.70 -8.74
CA LYS A 41 4.40 3.34 -10.05
C LYS A 41 4.72 4.83 -9.94
N GLY A 42 4.07 5.55 -9.03
CA GLY A 42 4.32 6.98 -8.81
C GLY A 42 5.74 7.28 -8.29
N LEU A 43 6.35 6.38 -7.52
CA LEU A 43 7.76 6.49 -7.12
C LEU A 43 8.70 6.33 -8.32
N ILE A 44 8.43 5.36 -9.21
CA ILE A 44 9.24 5.13 -10.41
C ILE A 44 9.08 6.29 -11.41
N GLU A 45 7.87 6.82 -11.58
CA GLU A 45 7.61 8.01 -12.40
C GLU A 45 8.37 9.23 -11.89
N ARG A 46 8.34 9.49 -10.58
CA ARG A 46 9.13 10.58 -9.97
C ARG A 46 10.62 10.36 -10.17
N HIS A 47 11.11 9.13 -9.97
CA HIS A 47 12.50 8.81 -10.20
C HIS A 47 12.89 9.08 -11.66
N PHE A 48 12.09 8.65 -12.64
CA PHE A 48 12.32 8.97 -14.04
C PHE A 48 12.35 10.49 -14.29
N LYS A 49 11.36 11.22 -13.78
CA LYS A 49 11.28 12.69 -13.90
C LYS A 49 12.53 13.41 -13.38
N TYR A 50 13.07 12.97 -12.24
CA TYR A 50 14.21 13.65 -11.61
C TYR A 50 15.58 13.19 -12.12
N THR A 51 15.68 12.02 -12.74
CA THR A 51 16.98 11.43 -13.12
C THR A 51 17.15 11.18 -14.61
N GLY A 52 16.07 11.19 -15.39
CA GLY A 52 16.09 10.77 -16.79
C GLY A 52 16.35 9.28 -17.01
N SER A 53 16.25 8.44 -15.96
CA SER A 53 16.57 7.01 -16.01
C SER A 53 15.82 6.24 -17.12
N THR A 54 16.55 5.81 -18.14
CA THR A 54 16.00 4.98 -19.24
C THR A 54 15.44 3.66 -18.73
N ARG A 55 16.06 3.09 -17.70
CA ARG A 55 15.55 1.88 -17.03
C ARG A 55 14.17 2.11 -16.41
N ALA A 56 13.97 3.25 -15.74
CA ALA A 56 12.68 3.59 -15.16
C ALA A 56 11.61 3.80 -16.24
N ARG A 57 11.96 4.47 -17.34
CA ARG A 57 11.08 4.55 -18.52
C ARG A 57 10.69 3.18 -19.04
N ASN A 58 11.65 2.27 -19.26
CA ASN A 58 11.36 0.92 -19.75
C ASN A 58 10.44 0.12 -18.81
N LEU A 59 10.59 0.30 -17.49
CA LEU A 59 9.69 -0.32 -16.50
C LEU A 59 8.26 0.22 -16.62
N LEU A 60 8.11 1.54 -16.82
CA LEU A 60 6.80 2.20 -16.97
C LEU A 60 6.13 1.86 -18.30
N ASP A 61 6.89 1.78 -19.40
CA ASP A 61 6.37 1.45 -20.73
C ASP A 61 5.80 0.01 -20.78
N ASN A 62 6.41 -0.91 -20.03
CA ASN A 62 5.94 -2.29 -19.89
C ASN A 62 5.47 -2.58 -18.46
N TRP A 63 4.63 -1.72 -17.92
CA TRP A 63 4.28 -1.74 -16.49
C TRP A 63 3.65 -3.06 -16.04
N VAL A 64 2.69 -3.60 -16.78
CA VAL A 64 1.97 -4.85 -16.39
C VAL A 64 2.93 -6.01 -16.19
N ALA A 65 3.88 -6.22 -17.11
CA ALA A 65 4.88 -7.29 -17.00
C ALA A 65 6.04 -6.93 -16.07
N SER A 66 6.31 -5.65 -15.84
CA SER A 66 7.37 -5.20 -14.93
C SER A 66 6.93 -5.30 -13.47
N ARG A 67 5.67 -4.96 -13.16
CA ARG A 67 5.07 -5.06 -11.83
C ARG A 67 5.22 -6.46 -11.24
N SER A 68 4.98 -7.50 -12.03
CA SER A 68 5.05 -8.90 -11.56
C SER A 68 6.45 -9.33 -11.10
N LYS A 69 7.48 -8.54 -11.41
CA LYS A 69 8.87 -8.77 -10.97
C LYS A 69 9.22 -8.06 -9.67
N PHE A 70 8.34 -7.21 -9.15
CA PHE A 70 8.53 -6.55 -7.86
C PHE A 70 7.99 -7.41 -6.72
N VAL A 71 8.76 -7.44 -5.63
CA VAL A 71 8.39 -8.09 -4.38
C VAL A 71 8.19 -7.02 -3.32
N LYS A 72 6.98 -6.97 -2.76
CA LYS A 72 6.66 -6.21 -1.57
C LYS A 72 7.29 -6.90 -0.36
N VAL A 73 8.06 -6.13 0.38
CA VAL A 73 8.68 -6.54 1.63
C VAL A 73 7.85 -5.93 2.76
N PHE A 74 7.08 -6.75 3.49
CA PHE A 74 6.20 -6.27 4.54
C PHE A 74 6.64 -6.84 5.91
N PRO A 75 7.24 -6.03 6.79
CA PRO A 75 7.58 -6.48 8.14
C PRO A 75 6.33 -6.93 8.91
N THR A 76 6.38 -8.14 9.49
CA THR A 76 5.20 -8.76 10.13
C THR A 76 4.66 -7.91 11.29
N GLU A 77 5.57 -7.38 12.13
CA GLU A 77 5.17 -6.53 13.25
C GLU A 77 4.57 -5.20 12.81
N TYR A 78 5.03 -4.66 11.68
CA TYR A 78 4.45 -3.44 11.12
C TYR A 78 3.04 -3.69 10.59
N LYS A 79 2.82 -4.82 9.89
CA LYS A 79 1.49 -5.23 9.42
C LYS A 79 0.51 -5.39 10.58
N ARG A 80 0.95 -6.01 11.68
CA ARG A 80 0.16 -6.16 12.91
C ARG A 80 -0.19 -4.80 13.52
N ALA A 81 0.80 -3.93 13.71
CA ALA A 81 0.59 -2.59 14.27
C ALA A 81 -0.38 -1.76 13.42
N LEU A 82 -0.30 -1.83 12.09
CA LEU A 82 -1.25 -1.15 11.20
C LEU A 82 -2.69 -1.67 11.37
N GLY A 83 -2.86 -2.99 11.52
CA GLY A 83 -4.18 -3.58 11.81
C GLY A 83 -4.74 -3.10 13.16
N GLU A 84 -3.92 -3.11 14.21
CA GLU A 84 -4.31 -2.64 15.55
C GLU A 84 -4.71 -1.16 15.56
N LEU A 85 -3.92 -0.28 14.91
CA LEU A 85 -4.22 1.16 14.83
C LEU A 85 -5.58 1.42 14.16
N ASN A 86 -5.85 0.75 13.03
CA ASN A 86 -7.11 0.95 12.32
C ASN A 86 -8.31 0.30 13.02
N ALA A 87 -8.12 -0.79 13.76
CA ALA A 87 -9.17 -1.38 14.61
C ALA A 87 -9.60 -0.41 15.70
N VAL A 88 -8.65 0.27 16.35
CA VAL A 88 -8.93 1.31 17.37
C VAL A 88 -9.66 2.52 16.75
N HIS A 89 -9.36 2.89 15.51
CA HIS A 89 -10.08 3.95 14.80
C HIS A 89 -11.47 3.54 14.29
N SER A 90 -11.71 2.23 14.08
CA SER A 90 -13.00 1.69 13.62
C SER A 90 -13.99 1.44 14.77
N THR A 91 -13.52 1.33 16.01
CA THR A 91 -14.36 1.37 17.21
C THR A 91 -14.77 2.80 17.57
N LYS A 92 -15.70 3.37 16.80
CA LYS A 92 -16.61 4.39 17.36
C LYS A 92 -17.58 3.68 18.32
N PRO A 93 -17.86 4.22 19.52
CA PRO A 93 -18.84 3.61 20.42
C PRO A 93 -20.20 3.62 19.70
N ALA A 94 -20.85 2.45 19.69
CA ALA A 94 -22.23 2.33 19.26
C ALA A 94 -23.06 3.35 20.05
N LYS A 95 -23.84 4.16 19.33
CA LYS A 95 -24.77 5.13 19.91
C LYS A 95 -25.54 4.47 21.04
N GLU A 96 -25.34 4.98 22.26
CA GLU A 96 -26.22 4.71 23.39
C GLU A 96 -27.58 5.32 23.05
N LYS A 97 -28.49 4.50 22.51
CA LYS A 97 -29.91 4.81 22.55
C LYS A 97 -30.33 4.66 24.01
N VAL A 98 -30.24 5.73 24.79
CA VAL A 98 -31.02 5.82 26.02
C VAL A 98 -32.42 6.25 25.61
N ALA A 99 -33.31 5.26 25.55
CA ALA A 99 -34.75 5.47 25.59
C ALA A 99 -35.14 5.64 27.06
N ALA A 100 -35.67 6.82 27.40
CA ALA A 100 -36.71 7.11 28.41
C ALA A 100 -36.71 8.62 28.69
#